data_AF-G4YHN5-F1
#
_entry.id   AF-G4YHN5-F1
#
_cell.length_a   1.000
_cell.length_b   1.000
_cell.length_c   1.000
_cell.angle_alpha   90.00
_cell.angle_beta   90.00
_cell.angle_gamma   90.00
#
_symmetry.space_group_name_H-M   'P 1'
#
loop_
_entity.id
_entity.type
_entity.pdbx_description
1 polymer ?
#
loop_
_entity_poly.entity_id
_entity_poly.type
_entity_poly.pdbx_seq_one_letter_code
_entity_poly.pdbx_strand_id
1 'polypeptide(L)'
;MKKEAIHWIMGPGKGVPSRAEKHFGALNWDVSASSFRKWWKNRDKILGDSGSKKRISGGGRKPYLEDSEEKLLVVVIQERAKKDRVTRKWIAKTAQHMFQRSDSTFKASENWVTKFIRRNGLTLKRSYVTCEQPTNAEQQQQTPASGATSAQPTGTTNSK
;
A
#
# COMPACT_ATOMS: atom_id res chain seq x y z
N MET A 1 4.74 -3.26 -19.43
CA MET A 1 3.81 -2.65 -18.46
C MET A 1 3.47 -1.17 -18.75
N LYS A 2 4.30 -0.15 -18.46
CA LYS A 2 3.82 1.25 -18.59
C LYS A 2 3.38 1.62 -20.02
N LYS A 3 4.13 1.20 -21.05
CA LYS A 3 3.79 1.42 -22.47
C LYS A 3 2.48 0.73 -22.89
N GLU A 4 2.26 -0.48 -22.41
CA GLU A 4 1.06 -1.30 -22.62
C GLU A 4 -0.20 -0.66 -22.00
N ALA A 5 -0.08 -0.11 -20.77
CA ALA A 5 -1.14 0.71 -20.17
C ALA A 5 -1.49 1.92 -21.04
N ILE A 6 -0.48 2.60 -21.58
CA ILE A 6 -0.66 3.76 -22.46
C ILE A 6 -1.36 3.35 -23.77
N HIS A 7 -0.91 2.28 -24.44
CA HIS A 7 -1.54 1.78 -25.68
C HIS A 7 -3.01 1.42 -25.46
N TRP A 8 -3.34 0.78 -24.34
CA TRP A 8 -4.74 0.49 -24.00
C TRP A 8 -5.56 1.76 -23.77
N ILE A 9 -5.00 2.79 -23.11
CA ILE A 9 -5.69 4.08 -22.92
C ILE A 9 -5.90 4.78 -24.27
N MET A 10 -4.93 4.71 -25.20
CA MET A 10 -5.06 5.29 -26.55
C MET A 10 -6.23 4.66 -27.33
N GLY A 11 -6.30 3.33 -27.37
CA GLY A 11 -7.35 2.59 -28.08
C GLY A 11 -8.61 2.35 -27.23
N PRO A 12 -8.81 1.15 -26.64
CA PRO A 12 -10.02 0.79 -25.88
C PRO A 12 -10.45 1.79 -24.79
N GLY A 13 -9.49 2.45 -24.13
CA GLY A 13 -9.76 3.46 -23.10
C GLY A 13 -10.38 4.77 -23.62
N LYS A 14 -10.37 5.00 -24.95
CA LYS A 14 -10.81 6.25 -25.62
C LYS A 14 -10.14 7.50 -25.03
N GLY A 15 -8.84 7.42 -24.72
CA GLY A 15 -8.05 8.49 -24.12
C GLY A 15 -8.31 8.78 -22.63
N VAL A 16 -9.15 7.98 -21.94
CA VAL A 16 -9.54 8.23 -20.53
C VAL A 16 -8.76 7.36 -19.55
N PRO A 17 -7.74 7.89 -18.81
CA PRO A 17 -6.86 7.06 -17.99
C PRO A 17 -7.55 6.45 -16.77
N SER A 18 -8.61 7.08 -16.27
CA SER A 18 -9.40 6.56 -15.14
C SER A 18 -10.08 5.21 -15.46
N ARG A 19 -10.32 4.88 -16.74
CA ARG A 19 -10.91 3.59 -17.13
C ARG A 19 -9.90 2.43 -17.02
N ALA A 20 -8.60 2.73 -17.06
CA ALA A 20 -7.54 1.74 -16.99
C ALA A 20 -7.53 1.00 -15.63
N GLU A 21 -7.86 1.69 -14.54
CA GLU A 21 -7.92 1.09 -13.19
C GLU A 21 -8.90 -0.11 -13.12
N LYS A 22 -10.11 0.02 -13.70
CA LYS A 22 -11.07 -1.10 -13.72
C LYS A 22 -10.64 -2.24 -14.66
N HIS A 23 -10.07 -1.90 -15.82
CA HIS A 23 -9.60 -2.91 -16.79
C HIS A 23 -8.40 -3.70 -16.26
N PHE A 24 -7.33 -3.00 -15.87
CA PHE A 24 -6.11 -3.64 -15.39
C PHE A 24 -6.28 -4.21 -13.97
N GLY A 25 -7.22 -3.69 -13.16
CA GLY A 25 -7.66 -4.34 -11.93
C GLY A 25 -8.24 -5.73 -12.14
N ALA A 26 -9.01 -5.95 -13.22
CA ALA A 26 -9.47 -7.29 -13.62
C ALA A 26 -8.32 -8.20 -14.10
N LEU A 27 -7.22 -7.61 -14.59
CA LEU A 27 -5.95 -8.29 -14.88
C LEU A 27 -5.03 -8.42 -13.64
N ASN A 28 -5.55 -8.19 -12.42
CA ASN A 28 -4.84 -8.22 -11.14
C ASN A 28 -3.72 -7.17 -10.95
N TRP A 29 -3.70 -6.10 -11.73
CA TRP A 29 -2.77 -4.98 -11.53
C TRP A 29 -3.29 -4.05 -10.41
N ASP A 30 -2.82 -4.23 -9.18
CA ASP A 30 -3.09 -3.33 -8.04
C ASP A 30 -2.33 -2.00 -8.19
N VAL A 31 -2.82 -1.15 -9.10
CA VAL A 31 -2.31 0.18 -9.43
C VAL A 31 -3.46 1.17 -9.51
N SER A 32 -3.38 2.25 -8.76
CA SER A 32 -4.44 3.28 -8.73
C SER A 32 -4.55 4.14 -10.00
N ALA A 33 -5.74 4.67 -10.27
CA ALA A 33 -6.04 5.59 -11.37
C ALA A 33 -5.11 6.81 -11.40
N SER A 34 -4.63 7.26 -10.24
CA SER A 34 -3.64 8.34 -10.12
C SER A 34 -2.32 8.01 -10.85
N SER A 35 -1.87 6.75 -10.82
CA SER A 35 -0.71 6.29 -11.59
C SER A 35 -1.00 6.24 -13.08
N PHE A 36 -2.15 5.70 -13.50
CA PHE A 36 -2.54 5.69 -14.91
C PHE A 36 -2.66 7.12 -15.48
N ARG A 37 -3.24 8.07 -14.74
CA ARG A 37 -3.27 9.51 -15.10
C ARG A 37 -1.87 10.11 -15.19
N LYS A 38 -0.95 9.76 -14.29
CA LYS A 38 0.45 10.22 -14.29
C LYS A 38 1.25 9.65 -15.47
N TRP A 39 1.08 8.37 -15.78
CA TRP A 39 1.68 7.75 -16.96
C TRP A 39 1.12 8.37 -18.25
N TRP A 40 -0.19 8.63 -18.30
CA TRP A 40 -0.82 9.34 -19.40
C TRP A 40 -0.30 10.77 -19.58
N LYS A 41 -0.15 11.57 -18.50
CA LYS A 41 0.42 12.92 -18.61
C LYS A 41 1.86 12.91 -19.16
N ASN A 42 2.60 11.82 -18.93
CA ASN A 42 3.96 11.63 -19.40
C ASN A 42 4.07 10.70 -20.63
N ARG A 43 2.96 10.38 -21.33
CA ARG A 43 2.93 9.24 -22.28
C ARG A 43 3.97 9.32 -23.39
N ASP A 44 4.22 10.51 -23.95
CA ASP A 44 5.16 10.69 -25.06
C ASP A 44 6.60 10.41 -24.62
N LYS A 45 6.93 10.75 -23.36
CA LYS A 45 8.22 10.43 -22.73
C LYS A 45 8.33 8.93 -22.46
N ILE A 46 7.29 8.31 -21.91
CA ILE A 46 7.29 6.87 -21.58
C ILE A 46 7.32 6.00 -22.86
N LEU A 47 6.65 6.43 -23.93
CA LEU A 47 6.64 5.74 -25.21
C LEU A 47 7.98 5.92 -25.95
N GLY A 48 8.46 7.15 -26.05
CA GLY A 48 9.70 7.51 -26.75
C GLY A 48 11.00 7.16 -26.00
N ASP A 49 10.96 6.80 -24.72
CA ASP A 49 12.15 6.31 -24.02
C ASP A 49 12.47 4.87 -24.46
N SER A 50 13.57 4.72 -25.20
CA SER A 50 14.17 3.45 -25.60
C SER A 50 15.21 2.93 -24.59
N GLY A 51 15.13 3.36 -23.31
CA GLY A 51 15.96 2.87 -22.21
C GLY A 51 17.44 3.29 -22.29
N SER A 52 17.76 4.23 -23.18
CA SER A 52 19.12 4.45 -23.69
C SER A 52 19.64 5.89 -23.58
N LYS A 53 18.85 6.84 -23.03
CA LYS A 53 19.17 8.28 -23.09
C LYS A 53 19.83 8.83 -21.82
N LYS A 54 21.12 9.20 -21.91
CA LYS A 54 21.78 10.08 -20.93
C LYS A 54 21.08 11.46 -20.92
N ARG A 55 20.91 12.06 -19.73
CA ARG A 55 19.95 13.16 -19.47
C ARG A 55 20.59 14.55 -19.38
N ILE A 56 19.93 15.54 -20.01
CA ILE A 56 20.02 16.98 -19.73
C ILE A 56 18.61 17.60 -19.93
N SER A 57 18.17 18.66 -19.23
CA SER A 57 18.73 19.38 -18.08
C SER A 57 17.60 19.86 -17.14
N GLY A 58 17.93 20.46 -15.98
CA GLY A 58 17.03 21.37 -15.25
C GLY A 58 15.71 20.82 -14.65
N GLY A 59 15.73 19.71 -13.90
CA GLY A 59 14.48 19.11 -13.39
C GLY A 59 14.57 18.31 -12.07
N GLY A 60 15.54 18.59 -11.21
CA GLY A 60 15.66 17.95 -9.89
C GLY A 60 16.17 16.49 -9.90
N ARG A 61 16.13 15.88 -8.70
CA ARG A 61 16.70 14.55 -8.39
C ARG A 61 15.87 13.42 -9.01
N LYS A 62 16.40 12.78 -10.06
CA LYS A 62 15.84 11.53 -10.61
C LYS A 62 15.78 10.48 -9.49
N PRO A 63 14.73 9.65 -9.39
CA PRO A 63 14.81 8.39 -8.66
C PRO A 63 16.04 7.60 -9.12
N TYR A 64 16.77 7.04 -8.16
CA TYR A 64 18.13 6.52 -8.41
C TYR A 64 18.15 5.43 -9.49
N LEU A 65 17.11 4.58 -9.57
CA LEU A 65 17.07 3.36 -10.39
C LEU A 65 15.71 3.21 -11.10
N GLU A 66 15.29 4.17 -11.92
CA GLU A 66 13.94 4.22 -12.52
C GLU A 66 13.57 2.98 -13.37
N ASP A 67 14.54 2.43 -14.12
CA ASP A 67 14.36 1.23 -14.95
C ASP A 67 14.27 -0.05 -14.11
N SER A 68 15.11 -0.17 -13.09
CA SER A 68 15.10 -1.28 -12.13
C SER A 68 13.83 -1.23 -11.25
N GLU A 69 13.32 -0.05 -10.94
CA GLU A 69 12.03 0.16 -10.28
C GLU A 69 10.83 -0.23 -11.15
N GLU A 70 10.87 -0.10 -12.49
CA GLU A 70 9.81 -0.68 -13.35
C GLU A 70 9.89 -2.20 -13.38
N LYS A 71 11.09 -2.79 -13.45
CA LYS A 71 11.26 -4.25 -13.34
C LYS A 71 10.69 -4.78 -12.01
N LEU A 72 10.98 -4.11 -10.89
CA LEU A 72 10.43 -4.46 -9.58
C LEU A 72 8.91 -4.26 -9.51
N LEU A 73 8.34 -3.24 -10.17
CA LEU A 73 6.90 -3.04 -10.24
C LEU A 73 6.19 -4.21 -10.94
N VAL A 74 6.74 -4.72 -12.04
CA VAL A 74 6.21 -5.91 -12.73
C VAL A 74 6.23 -7.12 -11.80
N VAL A 75 7.36 -7.37 -11.14
CA VAL A 75 7.52 -8.49 -10.19
C VAL A 75 6.54 -8.39 -9.01
N VAL A 76 6.32 -7.19 -8.46
CA VAL A 76 5.32 -6.94 -7.40
C VAL A 76 3.89 -7.27 -7.85
N ILE A 77 3.54 -6.99 -9.11
CA ILE A 77 2.20 -7.23 -9.64
C ILE A 77 2.00 -8.70 -10.00
N GLN A 78 3.02 -9.35 -10.58
CA GLN A 78 3.01 -10.80 -10.83
C GLN A 78 2.82 -11.59 -9.52
N GLU A 79 3.52 -11.21 -8.46
CA GLU A 79 3.38 -11.87 -7.15
C GLU A 79 1.98 -11.65 -6.54
N ARG A 80 1.40 -10.45 -6.69
CA ARG A 80 0.01 -10.17 -6.28
C ARG A 80 -1.02 -10.97 -7.06
N ALA A 81 -0.79 -11.21 -8.35
CA ALA A 81 -1.66 -12.03 -9.19
C ALA A 81 -1.69 -13.51 -8.76
N LYS A 82 -0.61 -14.03 -8.14
CA LYS A 82 -0.59 -15.35 -7.47
C LYS A 82 -1.42 -15.41 -6.18
N LYS A 83 -1.93 -14.26 -5.70
CA LYS A 83 -2.58 -14.03 -4.39
C LYS A 83 -1.62 -14.00 -3.19
N ASP A 84 -0.31 -13.99 -3.43
CA ASP A 84 0.71 -13.94 -2.38
C ASP A 84 0.79 -12.57 -1.66
N ARG A 85 1.10 -12.60 -0.36
CA ARG A 85 1.13 -11.39 0.50
C ARG A 85 2.41 -10.57 0.29
N VAL A 86 2.40 -9.72 -0.75
CA VAL A 86 3.47 -8.73 -0.99
C VAL A 86 3.49 -7.66 0.12
N THR A 87 4.33 -7.90 1.14
CA THR A 87 4.59 -6.97 2.26
C THR A 87 5.71 -5.99 1.94
N ARG A 88 5.87 -4.92 2.76
CA ARG A 88 6.99 -3.98 2.64
C ARG A 88 8.36 -4.66 2.79
N LYS A 89 8.49 -5.61 3.72
CA LYS A 89 9.71 -6.42 3.93
C LYS A 89 10.02 -7.31 2.73
N TRP A 90 9.00 -7.87 2.07
CA TRP A 90 9.17 -8.60 0.81
C TRP A 90 9.68 -7.66 -0.30
N ILE A 91 9.04 -6.49 -0.50
CA ILE A 91 9.49 -5.49 -1.50
C ILE A 91 10.94 -5.08 -1.24
N ALA A 92 11.34 -4.87 0.03
CA ALA A 92 12.71 -4.54 0.40
C ALA A 92 13.71 -5.66 0.01
N LYS A 93 13.41 -6.91 0.36
CA LYS A 93 14.28 -8.07 0.05
C LYS A 93 14.39 -8.30 -1.46
N THR A 94 13.28 -8.24 -2.19
CA THR A 94 13.25 -8.39 -3.65
C THR A 94 14.02 -7.26 -4.35
N ALA A 95 13.85 -6.01 -3.91
CA ALA A 95 14.60 -4.87 -4.43
C ALA A 95 16.11 -4.99 -4.19
N GLN A 96 16.53 -5.43 -2.99
CA GLN A 96 17.93 -5.70 -2.69
C GLN A 96 18.48 -6.77 -3.65
N HIS A 97 17.85 -7.94 -3.74
CA HIS A 97 18.33 -9.02 -4.60
C HIS A 97 18.39 -8.62 -6.09
N MET A 98 17.39 -7.88 -6.59
CA MET A 98 17.36 -7.42 -7.98
C MET A 98 18.45 -6.37 -8.29
N PHE A 99 18.81 -5.50 -7.34
CA PHE A 99 19.69 -4.35 -7.60
C PHE A 99 21.11 -4.56 -7.06
N GLN A 100 21.37 -5.58 -6.22
CA GLN A 100 22.69 -5.89 -5.66
C GLN A 100 23.79 -6.09 -6.72
N ARG A 101 23.42 -6.54 -7.94
CA ARG A 101 24.34 -6.74 -9.06
C ARG A 101 24.62 -5.46 -9.89
N SER A 102 23.80 -4.41 -9.75
CA SER A 102 24.06 -3.10 -10.37
C SER A 102 24.62 -2.08 -9.37
N ASP A 103 24.13 -2.10 -8.14
CA ASP A 103 24.36 -1.08 -7.11
C ASP A 103 24.54 -1.75 -5.74
N SER A 104 25.76 -2.20 -5.42
CA SER A 104 26.06 -2.85 -4.13
C SER A 104 25.81 -1.96 -2.91
N THR A 105 25.75 -0.64 -3.10
CA THR A 105 25.44 0.37 -2.07
C THR A 105 23.93 0.60 -1.88
N PHE A 106 23.07 0.00 -2.70
CA PHE A 106 21.63 0.24 -2.68
C PHE A 106 20.96 -0.32 -1.41
N LYS A 107 20.59 0.59 -0.50
CA LYS A 107 19.79 0.26 0.69
C LYS A 107 18.30 0.45 0.40
N ALA A 108 17.57 -0.67 0.24
CA ALA A 108 16.10 -0.72 0.19
C ALA A 108 15.46 -0.41 1.56
N SER A 109 15.72 0.80 2.08
CA SER A 109 15.22 1.29 3.35
C SER A 109 13.71 1.45 3.35
N GLU A 110 13.10 1.43 4.53
CA GLU A 110 11.65 1.62 4.72
C GLU A 110 11.14 2.94 4.11
N ASN A 111 11.98 3.99 4.14
CA ASN A 111 11.73 5.27 3.47
C ASN A 111 11.77 5.16 1.94
N TRP A 112 12.68 4.35 1.38
CA TRP A 112 12.70 4.08 -0.06
C TRP A 112 11.51 3.22 -0.50
N VAL A 113 11.16 2.17 0.26
CA VAL A 113 9.98 1.31 0.00
C VAL A 113 8.68 2.12 0.08
N THR A 114 8.51 2.95 1.12
CA THR A 114 7.37 3.88 1.23
C THR A 114 7.29 4.82 0.02
N LYS A 115 8.43 5.35 -0.44
CA LYS A 115 8.47 6.18 -1.65
C LYS A 115 8.20 5.37 -2.92
N PHE A 116 8.65 4.13 -3.05
CA PHE A 116 8.36 3.24 -4.19
C PHE A 116 6.86 2.97 -4.32
N ILE A 117 6.22 2.55 -3.22
CA ILE A 117 4.77 2.33 -3.12
C ILE A 117 4.01 3.58 -3.56
N ARG A 118 4.31 4.75 -2.98
CA ARG A 118 3.65 6.02 -3.32
C ARG A 118 3.91 6.51 -4.75
N ARG A 119 5.09 6.26 -5.33
CA ARG A 119 5.46 6.75 -6.68
C ARG A 119 4.82 5.95 -7.81
N ASN A 120 4.59 4.66 -7.56
CA ASN A 120 3.91 3.72 -8.46
C ASN A 120 2.40 3.60 -8.16
N GLY A 121 1.91 4.23 -7.08
CA GLY A 121 0.49 4.21 -6.71
C GLY A 121 -0.04 2.81 -6.40
N LEU A 122 0.84 1.97 -5.85
CA LEU A 122 0.52 0.64 -5.32
C LEU A 122 -0.29 0.79 -4.04
N THR A 123 -1.41 0.10 -3.91
CA THR A 123 -2.06 -0.07 -2.62
C THR A 123 -1.30 -1.12 -1.80
N LEU A 124 -1.20 -0.97 -0.48
CA LEU A 124 -1.05 -2.13 0.39
C LEU A 124 -2.32 -2.22 1.23
N LYS A 125 -3.07 -3.31 1.09
CA LYS A 125 -4.08 -3.66 2.10
C LYS A 125 -3.35 -3.76 3.44
N ARG A 126 -3.70 -2.90 4.39
CA ARG A 126 -3.24 -3.02 5.77
C ARG A 126 -3.83 -4.32 6.31
N SER A 127 -3.02 -5.36 6.45
CA SER A 127 -3.39 -6.46 7.32
C SER A 127 -3.48 -5.90 8.72
N TYR A 128 -4.69 -5.87 9.27
CA TYR A 128 -4.90 -5.79 10.70
C TYR A 128 -4.08 -6.91 11.33
N VAL A 129 -3.17 -6.55 12.23
CA VAL A 129 -2.68 -7.50 13.21
C VAL A 129 -3.76 -7.49 14.27
N THR A 130 -4.42 -8.63 14.49
CA THR A 130 -5.15 -8.81 15.75
C THR A 130 -4.09 -8.84 16.83
N CYS A 131 -3.92 -7.73 17.53
CA CYS A 131 -3.17 -7.71 18.76
C CYS A 131 -4.07 -8.38 19.80
N GLU A 132 -3.93 -9.70 19.93
CA GLU A 132 -4.57 -10.47 21.00
C GLU A 132 -4.24 -9.76 22.32
N GLN A 133 -5.26 -9.19 22.97
CA GLN A 133 -5.08 -8.51 24.25
C GLN A 133 -4.68 -9.58 25.29
N PRO A 134 -3.60 -9.40 26.05
CA PRO A 134 -3.27 -10.35 27.11
C PRO A 134 -4.40 -10.35 28.14
N THR A 135 -5.16 -11.44 28.19
CA THR A 135 -6.25 -11.63 29.13
C THR A 135 -5.68 -11.88 30.53
N ASN A 136 -5.56 -10.82 31.33
CA ASN A 136 -5.22 -10.94 32.74
C ASN A 136 -6.33 -11.71 33.47
N ALA A 137 -6.08 -13.00 33.73
CA ALA A 137 -6.77 -13.83 34.69
C ALA A 137 -5.89 -14.01 35.95
N GLU A 138 -6.41 -14.69 36.97
CA GLU A 138 -5.84 -14.88 38.32
C GLU A 138 -5.72 -13.58 39.17
N GLN A 139 -6.56 -13.39 40.22
CA GLN A 139 -6.55 -14.01 41.57
C GLN A 139 -5.55 -13.30 42.53
N GLN A 140 -5.72 -13.16 43.86
CA GLN A 140 -6.74 -13.49 44.91
C GLN A 140 -6.45 -12.54 46.13
N GLN A 141 -7.17 -12.40 47.26
CA GLN A 141 -8.57 -12.59 47.73
C GLN A 141 -8.62 -12.34 49.27
N GLN A 142 -9.57 -11.54 49.80
CA GLN A 142 -9.98 -11.54 51.24
C GLN A 142 -11.20 -10.64 51.59
N THR A 143 -11.84 -10.92 52.73
CA THR A 143 -13.10 -10.39 53.32
C THR A 143 -12.90 -10.09 54.83
N PRO A 144 -13.92 -9.70 55.66
CA PRO A 144 -15.08 -8.80 55.49
C PRO A 144 -15.13 -7.67 56.58
N ALA A 145 -16.18 -6.83 56.61
CA ALA A 145 -16.53 -5.98 57.77
C ALA A 145 -18.07 -5.76 57.90
N SER A 146 -18.57 -5.49 59.10
CA SER A 146 -20.00 -5.60 59.47
C SER A 146 -20.73 -4.26 59.75
N GLY A 147 -22.05 -4.24 59.51
CA GLY A 147 -23.03 -3.22 59.94
C GLY A 147 -24.32 -3.35 59.12
N ALA A 148 -25.50 -3.71 59.66
CA ALA A 148 -26.35 -3.01 60.63
C ALA A 148 -26.94 -1.68 60.09
N THR A 149 -28.25 -1.37 60.13
CA THR A 149 -29.45 -2.11 60.58
C THR A 149 -30.73 -1.48 59.96
N SER A 150 -31.80 -2.29 59.81
CA SER A 150 -33.23 -1.98 59.57
C SER A 150 -33.74 -0.52 59.48
N ALA A 151 -34.58 -0.21 58.47
CA ALA A 151 -35.94 0.35 58.65
C ALA A 151 -36.73 0.59 57.32
N GLN A 152 -38.00 0.15 57.29
CA GLN A 152 -39.15 0.80 56.61
C GLN A 152 -40.00 1.50 57.73
N PRO A 153 -41.07 2.33 57.52
CA PRO A 153 -42.03 2.35 56.38
C PRO A 153 -42.72 3.71 56.03
N THR A 154 -43.84 3.65 55.27
CA THR A 154 -45.00 4.61 55.15
C THR A 154 -44.94 5.88 54.25
N GLY A 155 -46.13 6.28 53.73
CA GLY A 155 -46.41 7.43 52.82
C GLY A 155 -46.72 6.96 51.37
N THR A 156 -47.94 6.91 50.81
CA THR A 156 -49.08 7.87 50.70
C THR A 156 -48.67 9.13 49.90
N THR A 157 -49.36 9.60 48.83
CA THR A 157 -50.79 9.57 48.45
C THR A 157 -51.05 9.18 46.96
N ASN A 158 -52.32 9.24 46.52
CA ASN A 158 -52.79 9.07 45.13
C ASN A 158 -53.55 10.34 44.64
N SER A 159 -54.07 10.31 43.40
CA SER A 159 -54.87 11.36 42.71
C SER A 159 -54.03 12.51 42.13
N LYS A 160 -54.43 13.14 41.01
CA LYS A 160 -55.79 13.27 40.42
C LYS A 160 -55.79 13.00 38.92
#